data_AF-A0A8J6MMM0-F1
#
_entry.id   AF-A0A8J6MMM0-F1
#
_cell.length_a   1.000
_cell.length_b   1.000
_cell.length_c   1.000
_cell.angle_alpha   90.00
_cell.angle_beta   90.00
_cell.angle_gamma   90.00
#
_symmetry.space_group_name_H-M   'P 1'
#
loop_
_entity.id
_entity.type
_entity.pdbx_description
1 polymer ?
#
loop_
_entity_poly.entity_id
_entity_poly.type
_entity_poly.pdbx_seq_one_letter_code
_entity_poly.pdbx_strand_id
1 'polypeptide(L)'
;MTLARKDVFQASKILIDFLRDFTSLSEQQLLSTKKMLEGIVSQVMTSMMQVSDEATLKKNSAQDVLVRDVVSGNFIASPTSAVEKKEADDPFASQMHKAILESKLLRSSGSLSKHLEAISMLDHNLQKVLADVIGAVSVDDVIAQRLDHVIQSLQTLQKALAYFLNDYQKECTPDRVKHLRNRVLTEVYLSYSSEEEKEIFHKIFGLPKVNSKAS
;
A
#
# COMPACT_ATOMS: atom_id res chain seq x y z
N MET A 1 -1.12 -48.32 33.97
CA MET A 1 -0.29 -47.14 33.57
C MET A 1 0.34 -46.56 34.82
N THR A 2 1.68 -46.48 34.89
CA THR A 2 2.41 -45.83 35.99
C THR A 2 2.15 -44.32 36.01
N LEU A 3 2.15 -43.67 37.18
CA LEU A 3 1.92 -42.22 37.31
C LEU A 3 2.83 -41.40 36.37
N ALA A 4 4.12 -41.75 36.31
CA ALA A 4 5.09 -41.12 35.41
C ALA A 4 4.68 -41.14 33.92
N ARG A 5 3.95 -42.16 33.48
CA ARG A 5 3.47 -42.26 32.09
C ARG A 5 2.27 -41.35 31.82
N LYS A 6 1.45 -41.07 32.85
CA LYS A 6 0.32 -40.13 32.76
C LYS A 6 0.82 -38.68 32.69
N ASP A 7 1.83 -38.34 33.48
CA ASP A 7 2.39 -36.98 33.53
C ASP A 7 3.08 -36.61 32.20
N VAL A 8 3.86 -37.53 31.65
CA VAL A 8 4.47 -37.37 30.32
C VAL A 8 3.41 -37.21 29.25
N PHE A 9 2.35 -38.03 29.27
CA PHE A 9 1.25 -37.91 28.30
C PHE A 9 0.53 -36.56 28.40
N GLN A 10 0.28 -36.08 29.63
CA GLN A 10 -0.33 -34.78 29.85
C GLN A 10 0.57 -33.63 29.40
N ALA A 11 1.88 -33.71 29.69
CA ALA A 11 2.87 -32.75 29.24
C ALA A 11 2.93 -32.67 27.71
N SER A 12 2.98 -33.83 27.03
CA SER A 12 2.93 -33.90 25.57
C SER A 12 1.64 -33.33 24.99
N LYS A 13 0.48 -33.61 25.61
CA LYS A 13 -0.80 -33.04 25.18
C LYS A 13 -0.78 -31.51 25.26
N ILE A 14 -0.34 -30.94 26.38
CA ILE A 14 -0.24 -29.48 26.56
C ILE A 14 0.70 -28.87 25.52
N LEU A 15 1.84 -29.53 25.26
CA LEU A 15 2.81 -29.06 24.27
C LEU A 15 2.23 -29.09 22.84
N ILE A 16 1.54 -30.17 22.46
CA ILE A 16 0.92 -30.30 21.14
C ILE A 16 -0.20 -29.26 20.96
N ASP A 17 -1.06 -29.08 21.97
CA ASP A 17 -2.12 -28.06 21.94
C ASP A 17 -1.49 -26.66 21.83
N PHE A 18 -0.44 -26.37 22.60
CA PHE A 18 0.30 -25.11 22.51
C PHE A 18 0.91 -24.86 21.13
N LEU A 19 1.60 -25.85 20.54
CA LEU A 19 2.20 -25.70 19.21
C LEU A 19 1.15 -25.50 18.12
N ARG A 20 -0.02 -26.16 18.26
CA ARG A 20 -1.15 -25.96 17.35
C ARG A 20 -1.68 -24.54 17.43
N ASP A 21 -1.94 -24.06 18.64
CA ASP A 21 -2.43 -22.70 18.87
C ASP A 21 -1.41 -21.66 18.37
N PHE A 22 -0.12 -21.88 18.62
CA PHE A 22 0.95 -21.01 18.15
C PHE A 22 1.08 -21.02 16.62
N THR A 23 0.88 -22.17 15.97
CA THR A 23 0.87 -22.26 14.51
C THR A 23 -0.30 -21.46 13.94
N SER A 24 -1.49 -21.56 14.55
CA SER A 24 -2.65 -20.75 14.16
C SER A 24 -2.40 -19.26 14.33
N LEU A 25 -1.69 -18.86 15.40
CA LEU A 25 -1.27 -17.47 15.60
C LEU A 25 -0.40 -16.98 14.44
N SER A 26 0.69 -17.70 14.14
CA SER A 26 1.59 -17.32 13.04
C SER A 26 0.87 -17.26 11.69
N GLU A 27 -0.04 -18.21 11.43
CA GLU A 27 -0.84 -18.22 10.20
C GLU A 27 -1.78 -17.01 10.12
N GLN A 28 -2.49 -16.66 11.19
CA GLN A 28 -3.38 -15.51 11.21
C GLN A 28 -2.62 -14.18 11.07
N GLN A 29 -1.46 -14.05 11.70
CA GLN A 29 -0.60 -12.87 11.56
C GLN A 29 -0.09 -12.72 10.11
N LEU A 30 0.42 -13.81 9.51
CA LEU A 30 0.86 -13.81 8.11
C LEU A 30 -0.29 -13.48 7.15
N LEU A 31 -1.49 -14.00 7.41
CA LEU A 31 -2.67 -13.75 6.59
C LEU A 31 -3.17 -12.30 6.72
N SER A 32 -3.09 -11.69 7.91
CA SER A 32 -3.35 -10.25 8.08
C SER A 32 -2.34 -9.42 7.30
N THR A 33 -1.05 -9.70 7.43
CA THR A 33 0.01 -9.00 6.69
C THR A 33 -0.16 -9.15 5.18
N LYS A 34 -0.54 -10.34 4.70
CA LYS A 34 -0.85 -10.57 3.29
C LYS A 34 -2.02 -9.70 2.81
N LYS A 35 -3.11 -9.63 3.58
CA LYS A 35 -4.26 -8.78 3.24
C LYS A 35 -3.90 -7.30 3.20
N MET A 36 -3.04 -6.86 4.12
CA MET A 36 -2.53 -5.48 4.12
C MET A 36 -1.75 -5.20 2.82
N LEU A 37 -0.86 -6.10 2.41
CA LEU A 37 -0.13 -5.99 1.14
C LEU A 37 -1.07 -5.97 -0.07
N GLU A 38 -2.05 -6.88 -0.13
CA GLU A 38 -3.05 -6.92 -1.20
C GLU A 38 -3.86 -5.61 -1.28
N GLY A 39 -4.22 -5.03 -0.12
CA GLY A 39 -4.92 -3.74 -0.03
C GLY A 39 -4.09 -2.58 -0.59
N ILE A 40 -2.81 -2.51 -0.24
CA ILE A 40 -1.89 -1.49 -0.76
C ILE A 40 -1.72 -1.61 -2.27
N VAL A 41 -1.47 -2.82 -2.78
CA VAL A 41 -1.33 -3.04 -4.23
C VAL A 41 -2.60 -2.64 -4.97
N SER A 42 -3.77 -2.98 -4.42
CA SER A 42 -5.06 -2.58 -4.99
C SER A 42 -5.24 -1.06 -5.00
N GLN A 43 -4.83 -0.36 -3.94
CA GLN A 43 -4.89 1.10 -3.86
C GLN A 43 -3.96 1.74 -4.91
N VAL A 44 -2.71 1.27 -5.02
CA VAL A 44 -1.74 1.76 -6.01
C VAL A 44 -2.24 1.52 -7.44
N MET A 45 -2.76 0.32 -7.74
CA MET A 45 -3.35 0.03 -9.05
C MET A 45 -4.52 0.94 -9.37
N THR A 46 -5.40 1.20 -8.40
CA THR A 46 -6.56 2.09 -8.57
C THR A 46 -6.11 3.52 -8.88
N SER A 47 -5.15 4.06 -8.11
CA SER A 47 -4.60 5.39 -8.36
C SER A 47 -3.90 5.47 -9.73
N MET A 48 -3.19 4.41 -10.13
CA MET A 48 -2.52 4.36 -11.43
C MET A 48 -3.52 4.28 -12.61
N MET A 49 -4.62 3.52 -12.45
CA MET A 49 -5.71 3.48 -13.44
C MET A 49 -6.36 4.85 -13.60
N GLN A 50 -6.65 5.55 -12.50
CA GLN A 50 -7.23 6.91 -12.56
C GLN A 50 -6.33 7.88 -13.34
N VAL A 51 -5.00 7.82 -13.13
CA VAL A 51 -4.04 8.63 -13.89
C VAL A 51 -4.02 8.24 -15.36
N SER A 52 -4.01 6.95 -15.66
CA SER A 52 -4.02 6.44 -17.04
C SER A 52 -5.26 6.89 -17.79
N ASP A 53 -6.43 6.81 -17.16
CA ASP A 53 -7.70 7.24 -17.74
C ASP A 53 -7.73 8.75 -17.95
N GLU A 54 -7.28 9.54 -16.97
CA GLU A 54 -7.21 10.99 -17.11
C GLU A 54 -6.21 11.41 -18.20
N ALA A 55 -5.05 10.76 -18.28
CA ALA A 55 -4.05 10.99 -19.31
C ALA A 55 -4.60 10.65 -20.70
N THR A 56 -5.34 9.54 -20.83
CA THR A 56 -5.98 9.13 -22.09
C THR A 56 -7.07 10.11 -22.51
N LEU A 57 -7.92 10.54 -21.57
CA LEU A 57 -8.97 11.52 -21.82
C LEU A 57 -8.38 12.86 -22.25
N LYS A 58 -7.30 13.32 -21.61
CA LYS A 58 -6.59 14.53 -22.01
C LYS A 58 -5.88 14.39 -23.35
N LYS A 59 -5.27 13.24 -23.65
CA LYS A 59 -4.70 12.96 -24.98
C LYS A 59 -5.77 13.06 -26.07
N ASN A 60 -6.92 12.43 -25.87
CA ASN A 60 -8.03 12.47 -26.82
C ASN A 60 -8.56 13.90 -26.96
N SER A 61 -8.76 14.61 -25.85
CA SER A 61 -9.19 16.02 -25.87
C SER A 61 -8.20 16.93 -26.59
N ALA A 62 -6.88 16.71 -26.42
CA ALA A 62 -5.85 17.45 -27.15
C ALA A 62 -5.85 17.10 -28.64
N GLN A 63 -6.07 15.83 -28.98
CA GLN A 63 -6.17 15.36 -30.37
C GLN A 63 -7.40 15.94 -31.09
N ASP A 64 -8.52 16.14 -30.39
CA ASP A 64 -9.73 16.78 -30.94
C ASP A 64 -9.55 18.27 -31.25
N VAL A 65 -8.63 18.95 -30.54
CA VAL A 65 -8.30 20.37 -30.75
C VAL A 65 -7.25 20.55 -31.86
N LEU A 66 -6.46 19.52 -32.15
CA LEU A 66 -5.43 19.56 -33.18
C LEU A 66 -6.01 19.13 -34.54
N VAL A 67 -6.14 20.07 -35.48
CA VAL A 67 -6.58 19.76 -36.85
C VAL A 67 -5.41 19.17 -37.63
N ARG A 68 -5.57 17.95 -38.16
CA ARG A 68 -4.60 17.38 -39.10
C ARG A 68 -4.59 18.17 -40.39
N ASP A 69 -3.41 18.66 -40.76
CA ASP A 69 -3.20 19.25 -42.08
C ASP A 69 -3.17 18.15 -43.14
N VAL A 70 -4.05 18.29 -44.13
CA VAL A 70 -4.28 17.32 -45.21
C VAL A 70 -3.07 17.24 -46.15
N VAL A 71 -2.18 18.23 -46.12
CA VAL A 71 -1.03 18.32 -47.04
C VAL A 71 0.27 17.82 -46.41
N SER A 72 0.53 18.10 -45.13
CA SER A 72 1.81 17.78 -44.47
C SER A 72 1.76 16.58 -43.52
N GLY A 73 0.57 16.10 -43.15
CA GLY A 73 0.41 15.00 -42.18
C GLY A 73 0.72 15.37 -40.73
N ASN A 74 1.16 16.62 -40.47
CA ASN A 74 1.45 17.16 -39.15
C ASN A 74 0.20 17.83 -38.54
N PHE A 75 0.14 17.85 -37.21
CA PHE A 75 -0.93 18.54 -36.49
C PHE A 75 -0.68 20.05 -36.50
N ILE A 76 -1.65 20.83 -36.98
CA ILE A 76 -1.63 22.29 -36.90
C ILE A 76 -2.77 22.72 -35.96
N ALA A 77 -2.52 23.71 -35.11
CA ALA A 77 -3.61 24.38 -34.40
C ALA A 77 -4.60 24.93 -35.45
N SER A 78 -5.89 24.60 -35.33
CA SER A 78 -6.95 24.91 -36.31
C SER A 78 -6.68 26.17 -37.15
N PRO A 79 -6.36 26.04 -38.44
CA PRO A 79 -6.37 27.18 -39.33
C PRO A 79 -7.82 27.42 -39.78
N THR A 80 -8.40 28.56 -39.42
CA THR A 80 -9.47 29.18 -40.20
C THR A 80 -8.88 29.64 -41.54
N SER A 81 -8.54 28.69 -42.41
CA SER A 81 -8.06 28.92 -43.77
C SER A 81 -9.24 29.17 -44.72
N ALA A 82 -10.00 30.23 -44.42
CA ALA A 82 -11.00 30.78 -45.34
C ALA A 82 -10.67 32.19 -45.86
N VAL A 83 -9.59 32.83 -45.37
CA VAL A 83 -9.30 34.25 -45.68
C VAL A 83 -7.97 34.47 -46.42
N GLU A 84 -7.02 33.53 -46.39
CA GLU A 84 -5.64 33.78 -46.86
C GLU A 84 -5.42 33.69 -48.40
N LYS A 85 -6.45 33.73 -49.24
CA LYS A 85 -6.28 33.70 -50.71
C LYS A 85 -6.71 34.95 -51.48
N LYS A 86 -7.03 36.06 -50.81
CA LYS A 86 -7.55 37.25 -51.50
C LYS A 86 -6.99 38.61 -51.08
N GLU A 87 -5.78 38.71 -50.55
CA GLU A 87 -5.24 40.02 -50.13
C GLU A 87 -3.75 40.18 -50.43
N ALA A 88 -3.36 39.96 -51.69
CA ALA A 88 -1.98 40.18 -52.14
C ALA A 88 -1.74 41.55 -52.82
N ASP A 89 -2.72 42.46 -52.88
CA ASP A 89 -2.60 43.68 -53.69
C ASP A 89 -3.31 44.92 -53.10
N ASP A 90 -3.15 45.23 -51.81
CA ASP A 90 -3.67 46.50 -51.26
C ASP A 90 -2.72 47.15 -50.22
N PRO A 91 -2.25 48.40 -50.43
CA PRO A 91 -1.37 49.13 -49.49
C PRO A 91 -2.02 49.47 -48.14
N PHE A 92 -3.33 49.24 -47.95
CA PHE A 92 -3.98 49.29 -46.62
C PHE A 92 -3.75 48.03 -45.76
N ALA A 93 -3.11 46.99 -46.30
CA ALA A 93 -2.89 45.72 -45.62
C ALA A 93 -2.09 45.83 -44.32
N SER A 94 -1.20 46.83 -44.14
CA SER A 94 -0.31 46.87 -42.97
C SER A 94 -1.04 47.12 -41.63
N GLN A 95 -2.06 47.99 -41.61
CA GLN A 95 -2.87 48.23 -40.40
C GLN A 95 -3.84 47.08 -40.12
N MET A 96 -4.44 46.51 -41.16
CA MET A 96 -5.35 45.37 -41.03
C MET A 96 -4.59 44.10 -40.62
N HIS A 97 -3.37 43.92 -41.15
CA HIS A 97 -2.48 42.81 -40.80
C HIS A 97 -2.00 42.92 -39.35
N LYS A 98 -1.71 44.12 -38.84
CA LYS A 98 -1.39 44.34 -37.42
C LYS A 98 -2.59 43.97 -36.52
N ALA A 99 -3.80 44.41 -36.86
CA ALA A 99 -5.01 44.06 -36.10
C ALA A 99 -5.33 42.55 -36.15
N ILE A 100 -5.07 41.89 -37.29
CA ILE A 100 -5.23 40.43 -37.45
C ILE A 100 -4.15 39.68 -36.66
N LEU A 101 -2.91 40.15 -36.64
CA LEU A 101 -1.83 39.57 -35.85
C LEU A 101 -2.08 39.75 -34.35
N GLU A 102 -2.52 40.91 -33.90
CA GLU A 102 -2.92 41.16 -32.51
C GLU A 102 -4.11 40.27 -32.10
N SER A 103 -5.10 40.09 -32.99
CA SER A 103 -6.21 39.14 -32.81
C SER A 103 -5.75 37.68 -32.76
N LYS A 104 -4.82 37.26 -33.64
CA LYS A 104 -4.20 35.93 -33.63
C LYS A 104 -3.40 35.70 -32.36
N LEU A 105 -2.71 36.72 -31.84
CA LEU A 105 -1.89 36.65 -30.63
C LEU A 105 -2.76 36.65 -29.35
N LEU A 106 -3.84 37.41 -29.31
CA LEU A 106 -4.85 37.39 -28.22
C LEU A 106 -5.66 36.09 -28.20
N ARG A 107 -5.90 35.46 -29.36
CA ARG A 107 -6.56 34.14 -29.44
C ARG A 107 -5.60 33.00 -29.13
N SER A 108 -4.35 33.07 -29.58
CA SER A 108 -3.34 32.07 -29.21
C SER A 108 -2.96 32.17 -27.73
N SER A 109 -2.98 33.37 -27.13
CA SER A 109 -2.77 33.52 -25.68
C SER A 109 -3.88 32.85 -24.87
N GLY A 110 -5.13 32.83 -25.36
CA GLY A 110 -6.23 32.11 -24.74
C GLY A 110 -6.09 30.58 -24.81
N SER A 111 -5.63 30.03 -25.94
CA SER A 111 -5.39 28.58 -26.06
C SER A 111 -4.14 28.14 -25.29
N LEU A 112 -3.10 28.97 -25.28
CA LEU A 112 -1.86 28.75 -24.53
C LEU A 112 -2.13 28.82 -23.01
N SER A 113 -2.97 29.76 -22.56
CA SER A 113 -3.43 29.82 -21.17
C SER A 113 -4.18 28.55 -20.76
N LYS A 114 -5.06 28.01 -21.61
CA LYS A 114 -5.74 26.73 -21.35
C LYS A 114 -4.79 25.54 -21.30
N HIS A 115 -3.74 25.54 -22.13
CA HIS A 115 -2.71 24.51 -22.08
C HIS A 115 -1.84 24.62 -20.82
N LEU A 116 -1.48 25.82 -20.38
CA LEU A 116 -0.78 26.04 -19.12
C LEU A 116 -1.64 25.65 -17.91
N GLU A 117 -2.94 25.94 -17.96
CA GLU A 117 -3.90 25.50 -16.93
C GLU A 117 -4.04 23.97 -16.90
N ALA A 118 -4.12 23.31 -18.06
CA ALA A 118 -4.14 21.86 -18.15
C ALA A 118 -2.85 21.19 -17.64
N ILE A 119 -1.69 21.80 -17.89
CA ILE A 119 -0.39 21.37 -17.33
C ILE A 119 -0.37 21.56 -15.82
N SER A 120 -0.87 22.69 -15.31
CA SER A 120 -0.96 22.94 -13.87
C SER A 120 -1.88 21.96 -13.16
N MET A 121 -3.02 21.58 -13.76
CA MET A 121 -3.89 20.53 -13.21
C MET A 121 -3.24 19.15 -13.27
N LEU A 122 -2.46 18.85 -14.32
CA LEU A 122 -1.71 17.59 -14.41
C LEU A 122 -0.65 17.51 -13.30
N ASP A 123 0.08 18.60 -13.05
CA ASP A 123 1.06 18.67 -11.97
C ASP A 123 0.40 18.46 -10.60
N HIS A 124 -0.77 19.07 -10.35
CA HIS A 124 -1.52 18.85 -9.12
C HIS A 124 -1.99 17.40 -8.95
N ASN A 125 -2.47 16.75 -10.02
CA ASN A 125 -2.91 15.36 -9.97
C ASN A 125 -1.73 14.39 -9.82
N LEU A 126 -0.59 14.68 -10.45
CA LEU A 126 0.65 13.94 -10.24
C LEU A 126 1.15 14.08 -8.81
N GLN A 127 1.10 15.27 -8.22
CA GLN A 127 1.46 15.49 -6.81
C GLN A 127 0.57 14.68 -5.86
N LYS A 128 -0.75 14.65 -6.13
CA LYS A 128 -1.68 13.83 -5.34
C LYS A 128 -1.35 12.33 -5.44
N VAL A 129 -1.05 11.84 -6.63
CA VAL A 129 -0.68 10.43 -6.84
C VAL A 129 0.66 10.11 -6.21
N LEU A 130 1.63 11.03 -6.30
CA LEU A 130 2.91 10.88 -5.59
C LEU A 130 2.68 10.80 -4.09
N ALA A 131 1.79 11.62 -3.53
CA ALA A 131 1.43 11.58 -2.12
C ALA A 131 0.73 10.27 -1.74
N ASP A 132 -0.18 9.76 -2.58
CA ASP A 132 -0.86 8.48 -2.37
C ASP A 132 0.14 7.30 -2.45
N VAL A 133 1.07 7.33 -3.39
CA VAL A 133 2.14 6.31 -3.53
C VAL A 133 3.12 6.39 -2.37
N ILE A 134 3.56 7.59 -1.95
CA ILE A 134 4.43 7.76 -0.78
C ILE A 134 3.71 7.29 0.49
N GLY A 135 2.43 7.61 0.63
CA GLY A 135 1.59 7.12 1.72
C GLY A 135 1.47 5.60 1.72
N ALA A 136 1.26 4.97 0.55
CA ALA A 136 1.25 3.53 0.39
C ALA A 136 2.60 2.88 0.72
N VAL A 137 3.71 3.45 0.26
CA VAL A 137 5.08 2.98 0.54
C VAL A 137 5.42 3.14 2.03
N SER A 138 4.86 4.13 2.73
CA SER A 138 5.04 4.25 4.19
C SER A 138 4.43 3.09 4.98
N VAL A 139 3.54 2.30 4.36
CA VAL A 139 2.99 1.08 4.96
C VAL A 139 3.93 -0.13 4.79
N ASP A 140 4.92 -0.07 3.88
CA ASP A 140 5.93 -1.14 3.76
C ASP A 140 6.73 -1.30 5.04
N ASP A 141 7.06 -0.20 5.74
CA ASP A 141 7.74 -0.25 7.04
C ASP A 141 6.88 -0.98 8.09
N VAL A 142 5.56 -0.77 8.06
CA VAL A 142 4.62 -1.47 8.95
C VAL A 142 4.55 -2.95 8.61
N ILE A 143 4.54 -3.32 7.33
CA ILE A 143 4.59 -4.71 6.88
C ILE A 143 5.89 -5.38 7.31
N ALA A 144 7.03 -4.72 7.09
CA ALA A 144 8.34 -5.21 7.48
C ALA A 144 8.43 -5.43 8.98
N GLN A 145 7.93 -4.47 9.78
CA GLN A 145 7.86 -4.59 11.23
C GLN A 145 6.99 -5.79 11.67
N ARG A 146 5.81 -5.99 11.06
CA ARG A 146 4.94 -7.13 11.38
C ARG A 146 5.59 -8.48 11.02
N LEU A 147 6.25 -8.56 9.88
CA LEU A 147 7.00 -9.76 9.49
C LEU A 147 8.15 -10.02 10.48
N ASP A 148 8.83 -8.98 10.94
CA ASP A 148 9.87 -9.10 11.95
C ASP A 148 9.31 -9.64 13.27
N HIS A 149 8.16 -9.14 13.75
CA HIS A 149 7.51 -9.71 14.94
C HIS A 149 7.14 -11.19 14.76
N VAL A 150 6.65 -11.61 13.59
CA VAL A 150 6.37 -13.02 13.30
C VAL A 150 7.66 -13.84 13.38
N ILE A 151 8.75 -13.37 12.76
CA ILE A 151 10.05 -14.04 12.79
C ILE A 151 10.57 -14.13 14.22
N GLN A 152 10.54 -13.04 14.99
CA GLN A 152 10.94 -13.00 16.38
C GLN A 152 10.12 -13.98 17.23
N SER A 153 8.80 -14.06 17.01
CA SER A 153 7.95 -15.00 17.74
C SER A 153 8.33 -16.47 17.49
N LEU A 154 8.64 -16.81 16.24
CA LEU A 154 9.12 -18.14 15.85
C LEU A 154 10.50 -18.45 16.44
N GLN A 155 11.42 -17.47 16.45
CA GLN A 155 12.73 -17.61 17.07
C GLN A 155 12.64 -17.81 18.58
N THR A 156 11.74 -17.08 19.25
CA THR A 156 11.47 -17.23 20.69
C THR A 156 10.95 -18.63 20.99
N LEU A 157 9.98 -19.12 20.20
CA LEU A 157 9.50 -20.50 20.31
C LEU A 157 10.63 -21.51 20.07
N GLN A 158 11.43 -21.33 19.02
CA GLN A 158 12.53 -22.23 18.68
C GLN A 158 13.56 -22.32 19.80
N LYS A 159 13.99 -21.17 20.35
CA LYS A 159 14.93 -21.11 21.48
C LYS A 159 14.34 -21.83 22.70
N ALA A 160 13.07 -21.54 23.02
CA ALA A 160 12.38 -22.16 24.15
C ALA A 160 12.29 -23.68 24.00
N LEU A 161 11.94 -24.19 22.81
CA LEU A 161 11.90 -25.61 22.51
C LEU A 161 13.29 -26.26 22.54
N ALA A 162 14.33 -25.59 22.04
CA ALA A 162 15.70 -26.10 22.09
C ALA A 162 16.19 -26.27 23.54
N TYR A 163 15.92 -25.29 24.40
CA TYR A 163 16.20 -25.41 25.84
C TYR A 163 15.41 -26.54 26.49
N PHE A 164 14.13 -26.67 26.15
CA PHE A 164 13.28 -27.74 26.67
C PHE A 164 13.75 -29.14 26.25
N LEU A 165 14.21 -29.29 25.00
CA LEU A 165 14.69 -30.58 24.47
C LEU A 165 16.05 -30.98 25.05
N ASN A 166 16.93 -30.03 25.34
CA ASN A 166 18.24 -30.32 25.95
C ASN A 166 18.10 -30.97 27.33
N ASP A 167 17.07 -30.61 28.11
CA ASP A 167 16.79 -31.17 29.44
C ASP A 167 15.49 -31.99 29.49
N TYR A 168 15.14 -32.67 28.39
CA TYR A 168 13.84 -33.35 28.23
C TYR A 168 13.46 -34.30 29.39
N GLN A 169 14.42 -35.04 29.96
CA GLN A 169 14.14 -35.96 31.08
C GLN A 169 13.74 -35.26 32.38
N LYS A 170 14.16 -34.00 32.59
CA LYS A 170 13.81 -33.19 33.77
C LYS A 170 12.65 -32.23 33.49
N GLU A 171 12.52 -31.79 32.24
CA GLU A 171 11.55 -30.78 31.82
C GLU A 171 10.21 -31.36 31.34
N CYS A 172 10.10 -32.68 31.07
CA CYS A 172 8.85 -33.33 30.65
C CYS A 172 7.84 -33.54 31.79
N THR A 173 7.61 -32.50 32.59
CA THR A 173 6.53 -32.44 33.57
C THR A 173 5.45 -31.45 33.10
N PRO A 174 4.16 -31.70 33.38
CA PRO A 174 3.08 -30.82 32.94
C PRO A 174 3.26 -29.36 33.34
N ASP A 175 3.81 -29.09 34.53
CA ASP A 175 3.97 -27.73 35.04
C ASP A 175 5.12 -26.98 34.37
N ARG A 176 6.20 -27.68 34.02
CA ARG A 176 7.29 -27.10 33.22
C ARG A 176 6.85 -26.74 31.81
N VAL A 177 6.06 -27.59 31.16
CA VAL A 177 5.48 -27.29 29.86
C VAL A 177 4.52 -26.08 29.93
N LYS A 178 3.71 -25.97 30.98
CA LYS A 178 2.88 -24.76 31.20
C LYS A 178 3.72 -23.51 31.41
N HIS A 179 4.81 -23.62 32.17
CA HIS A 179 5.72 -22.50 32.41
C HIS A 179 6.41 -22.05 31.12
N LEU A 180 6.87 -23.00 30.30
CA LEU A 180 7.42 -22.76 28.97
C LEU A 180 6.40 -22.03 28.09
N ARG A 181 5.17 -22.55 28.00
CA ARG A 181 4.06 -21.91 27.27
C ARG A 181 3.86 -20.47 27.71
N ASN A 182 3.69 -20.23 29.01
CA ASN A 182 3.41 -18.89 29.53
C ASN A 182 4.56 -17.93 29.28
N ARG A 183 5.81 -18.39 29.40
CA ARG A 183 6.98 -17.58 29.10
C ARG A 183 7.03 -17.17 27.64
N VAL A 184 6.89 -18.12 26.71
CA VAL A 184 6.88 -17.84 25.27
C VAL A 184 5.74 -16.88 24.92
N LEU A 185 4.53 -17.14 25.41
CA LEU A 185 3.38 -16.28 25.17
C LEU A 185 3.57 -14.85 25.71
N THR A 186 4.21 -14.70 26.86
CA THR A 186 4.50 -13.38 27.44
C THR A 186 5.54 -12.64 26.61
N GLU A 187 6.64 -13.30 26.24
CA GLU A 187 7.69 -12.70 25.41
C GLU A 187 7.14 -12.27 24.04
N VAL A 188 6.33 -13.11 23.40
CA VAL A 188 5.68 -12.79 22.11
C VAL A 188 4.69 -11.64 22.25
N TYR A 189 3.84 -11.66 23.27
CA TYR A 189 2.88 -10.56 23.49
C TYR A 189 3.57 -9.20 23.71
N LEU A 190 4.69 -9.19 24.46
CA LEU A 190 5.45 -7.97 24.72
C LEU A 190 6.19 -7.45 23.49
N SER A 191 6.49 -8.30 22.51
CA SER A 191 7.10 -7.87 21.24
C SER A 191 6.15 -7.13 20.31
N TYR A 192 4.83 -7.27 20.49
CA TYR A 192 3.86 -6.61 19.62
C TYR A 192 3.76 -5.12 19.87
N SER A 193 3.92 -4.34 18.80
CA SER A 193 3.75 -2.89 18.84
C SER A 193 2.33 -2.44 18.48
N SER A 194 1.56 -3.25 17.73
CA SER A 194 0.22 -2.88 17.29
C SER A 194 -0.91 -3.57 18.06
N GLU A 195 -2.03 -2.86 18.25
CA GLU A 195 -3.21 -3.41 18.92
C GLU A 195 -3.88 -4.51 18.10
N GLU A 196 -3.83 -4.45 16.77
CA GLU A 196 -4.36 -5.52 15.91
C GLU A 196 -3.65 -6.86 16.15
N GLU A 197 -2.31 -6.85 16.31
CA GLU A 197 -1.55 -8.05 16.62
C GLU A 197 -1.95 -8.63 17.98
N LYS A 198 -2.19 -7.76 18.97
CA LYS A 198 -2.66 -8.16 20.31
C LYS A 198 -4.09 -8.69 20.27
N GLU A 199 -4.97 -8.13 19.46
CA GLU A 199 -6.32 -8.66 19.27
C GLU A 199 -6.31 -10.06 18.67
N ILE A 200 -5.50 -10.30 17.64
CA ILE A 200 -5.31 -11.63 17.05
C ILE A 200 -4.78 -12.60 18.11
N PHE A 201 -3.80 -12.17 18.90
CA PHE A 201 -3.27 -12.95 20.02
C PHE A 201 -4.35 -13.31 21.05
N HIS A 202 -5.18 -12.36 21.45
CA HIS A 202 -6.25 -12.58 22.43
C HIS A 202 -7.38 -13.45 21.88
N LYS A 203 -7.65 -13.44 20.57
CA LYS A 203 -8.62 -14.36 19.95
C LYS A 203 -8.21 -15.82 20.09
N ILE A 204 -6.90 -16.11 20.11
CA ILE A 204 -6.37 -17.47 20.17
C ILE A 204 -6.10 -17.91 21.62
N PHE A 205 -5.44 -17.06 22.41
CA PHE A 205 -4.97 -17.42 23.76
C PHE A 205 -5.86 -16.88 24.89
N GLY A 206 -6.83 -16.03 24.57
CA GLY A 206 -7.66 -15.31 25.53
C GLY A 206 -6.99 -14.04 26.08
N LEU A 207 -7.79 -13.22 26.76
CA LEU A 207 -7.26 -12.11 27.56
C LEU A 207 -6.49 -12.69 28.76
N PRO A 208 -5.32 -12.13 29.11
CA PRO A 208 -4.70 -12.45 30.39
C PRO A 208 -5.75 -12.17 31.48
N LYS A 209 -6.04 -13.17 32.32
CA LYS A 209 -6.88 -12.97 33.49
C LYS A 209 -6.21 -11.90 34.32
N VAL A 210 -6.69 -10.67 34.22
CA VAL A 210 -6.30 -9.58 35.11
C VAL A 210 -6.67 -10.09 36.49
N ASN A 211 -5.65 -10.44 37.28
CA ASN A 211 -5.84 -10.72 38.69
C ASN A 211 -6.34 -9.41 39.30
N SER A 212 -7.65 -9.24 39.37
CA SER A 212 -8.31 -8.26 40.20
C SER A 212 -7.98 -8.61 41.66
N LYS A 213 -6.83 -8.11 42.10
CA LYS A 213 -6.44 -7.99 43.50
C LYS A 213 -5.79 -6.63 43.66
N ALA A 214 -6.64 -5.60 43.77
CA ALA A 214 -6.36 -4.38 44.51
C ALA A 214 -7.63 -3.51 44.55
N SER A 215 -8.55 -3.85 45.46
CA SER A 215 -9.33 -2.93 46.28
C SER A 215 -9.96 -3.73 47.41
#